data_AF-A0A536V844-F1
#
_entry.id   AF-A0A536V844-F1
#
_cell.length_a   1.000
_cell.length_b   1.000
_cell.length_c   1.000
_cell.angle_alpha   90.00
_cell.angle_beta   90.00
_cell.angle_gamma   90.00
#
_symmetry.space_group_name_H-M   'P 1'
#
loop_
_entity.id
_entity.type
_entity.pdbx_description
1 polymer ?
#
loop_
_entity_poly.entity_id
_entity_poly.type
_entity_poly.pdbx_seq_one_letter_code
_entity_poly.pdbx_strand_id
1 'polypeptide(L)'
;MADLYALFLGFVVYRTLSVKDLPAILVNTAETTGIVAVLVMVAGALGWCMSISRIPQTLARLMVAAIHEPLVFLFASNLILLAVGCFMEALAAMLILIPILVPAAISFGIDPVQFGLIMIFNLILGTIHPPIGVVLFVMARIAEITFECSWRSPSGRRSPSGCRPS
;
A
#
# COMPACT_ATOMS: atom_id res chain seq x y z
N MET A 1 -11.29 13.94 14.96
CA MET A 1 -11.36 14.90 16.09
C MET A 1 -10.13 15.82 16.12
N ALA A 2 -8.91 15.31 15.91
CA ALA A 2 -7.70 16.13 15.86
C ALA A 2 -7.75 17.23 14.77
N ASP A 3 -8.25 16.92 13.58
CA ASP A 3 -8.35 17.89 12.46
C ASP A 3 -9.32 19.03 12.74
N LEU A 4 -10.41 18.74 13.48
CA LEU A 4 -11.38 19.74 13.94
C LEU A 4 -10.76 20.69 14.98
N TYR A 5 -9.97 20.15 15.93
CA TYR A 5 -9.25 20.98 16.90
C TYR A 5 -8.12 21.79 16.25
N ALA A 6 -7.41 21.22 15.27
CA ALA A 6 -6.40 21.94 14.50
C ALA A 6 -7.02 23.10 13.68
N LEU A 7 -8.18 22.86 13.05
CA LEU A 7 -8.95 23.89 12.37
C LEU A 7 -9.42 24.99 13.35
N PHE A 8 -9.90 24.60 14.54
CA PHE A 8 -10.35 25.54 15.57
C PHE A 8 -9.21 26.39 16.14
N LEU A 9 -8.06 25.78 16.45
CA LEU A 9 -6.86 26.50 16.89
C LEU A 9 -6.29 27.42 15.79
N GLY A 10 -6.29 26.98 14.53
CA GLY A 10 -5.82 27.79 13.40
C GLY A 10 -6.66 29.05 13.19
N PHE A 11 -7.98 28.94 13.39
CA PHE A 11 -8.92 30.04 13.24
C PHE A 11 -8.92 31.02 14.42
N VAL A 12 -8.83 30.51 15.65
CA VAL A 12 -9.02 31.29 16.89
C VAL A 12 -7.70 31.78 17.50
N VAL A 13 -6.66 30.95 17.51
CA VAL A 13 -5.39 31.25 18.21
C VAL A 13 -4.36 31.86 17.27
N TYR A 14 -4.19 31.31 16.08
CA TYR A 14 -3.12 31.76 15.17
C TYR A 14 -3.51 32.96 14.31
N ARG A 15 -4.81 33.17 14.02
CA ARG A 15 -5.36 34.28 13.20
C ARG A 15 -4.63 34.51 11.85
N THR A 16 -3.85 33.54 11.40
CA THR A 16 -3.10 33.54 10.14
C THR A 16 -3.90 32.92 9.00
N LEU A 17 -4.90 32.08 9.31
CA LEU A 17 -5.85 31.56 8.34
C LEU A 17 -7.06 32.50 8.26
N SER A 18 -7.17 33.24 7.16
CA SER A 18 -8.41 33.93 6.83
C SER A 18 -9.41 32.90 6.29
N VAL A 19 -10.72 33.09 6.51
CA VAL A 19 -11.79 32.21 5.99
C VAL A 19 -11.72 32.05 4.46
N LYS A 20 -11.02 32.97 3.79
CA LYS A 20 -10.73 32.97 2.36
C LYS A 20 -9.67 31.96 1.92
N ASP A 21 -8.79 31.52 2.81
CA ASP A 21 -7.73 30.54 2.51
C ASP A 21 -8.20 29.09 2.71
N LEU A 22 -9.28 28.90 3.47
CA LEU A 22 -9.95 27.61 3.66
C LEU A 22 -10.24 26.90 2.32
N PRO A 23 -10.95 27.53 1.35
CA PRO A 23 -11.23 26.87 0.08
C PRO A 23 -9.94 26.50 -0.68
N ALA A 24 -8.88 27.31 -0.61
CA ALA A 24 -7.61 26.98 -1.26
C ALA A 24 -6.92 25.76 -0.61
N ILE A 25 -6.93 25.66 0.71
CA ILE A 25 -6.36 24.52 1.45
C ILE A 25 -7.19 23.26 1.21
N LEU A 26 -8.52 23.37 1.23
CA LEU A 26 -9.41 22.25 0.92
C LEU A 26 -9.19 21.73 -0.49
N VAL A 27 -9.07 22.62 -1.49
CA VAL A 27 -8.82 22.22 -2.88
C VAL A 27 -7.47 21.53 -3.02
N ASN A 28 -6.41 22.06 -2.41
CA ASN A 28 -5.06 21.47 -2.50
C ASN A 28 -4.98 20.09 -1.81
N THR A 29 -5.66 19.95 -0.67
CA THR A 29 -5.79 18.67 0.05
C THR A 29 -6.66 17.68 -0.73
N ALA A 30 -7.76 18.14 -1.33
CA ALA A 30 -8.66 17.34 -2.15
C ALA A 30 -7.99 16.86 -3.45
N GLU A 31 -7.11 17.67 -4.06
CA GLU A 31 -6.32 17.28 -5.23
C GLU A 31 -5.35 16.14 -4.87
N THR A 32 -4.59 16.31 -3.78
CA THR A 32 -3.63 15.31 -3.32
C THR A 32 -4.33 13.99 -2.94
N THR A 33 -5.42 14.07 -2.17
CA THR A 33 -6.19 12.90 -1.75
C THR A 33 -6.99 12.26 -2.88
N GLY A 34 -7.49 13.06 -3.84
CA GLY A 34 -8.22 12.58 -5.01
C GLY A 34 -7.36 11.71 -5.92
N ILE A 35 -6.10 12.10 -6.13
CA ILE A 35 -5.11 11.29 -6.87
C ILE A 35 -4.93 9.94 -6.17
N VAL A 36 -4.67 9.94 -4.86
CA VAL A 36 -4.49 8.70 -4.08
C VAL A 36 -5.75 7.81 -4.13
N ALA A 37 -6.95 8.41 -4.02
CA ALA A 37 -8.22 7.68 -4.04
C ALA A 37 -8.49 6.96 -5.38
N VAL A 38 -8.23 7.63 -6.51
CA VAL A 38 -8.36 7.02 -7.85
C VAL A 38 -7.41 5.82 -7.99
N LEU A 39 -6.23 5.90 -7.37
CA LEU A 39 -5.21 4.86 -7.46
C LEU A 39 -5.55 3.65 -6.61
N VAL A 40 -6.08 3.88 -5.40
CA VAL A 40 -6.64 2.83 -4.56
C VAL A 40 -7.85 2.18 -5.25
N MET A 41 -8.69 2.93 -5.97
CA MET A 41 -9.78 2.35 -6.76
C MET A 41 -9.28 1.40 -7.86
N VAL A 42 -8.28 1.80 -8.64
CA VAL A 42 -7.69 0.95 -9.70
C VAL A 42 -7.00 -0.27 -9.10
N ALA A 43 -6.27 -0.10 -7.98
CA ALA A 43 -5.65 -1.20 -7.25
C ALA A 43 -6.71 -2.18 -6.69
N GLY A 44 -7.80 -1.66 -6.13
CA GLY A 44 -8.94 -2.43 -5.65
C GLY A 44 -9.62 -3.21 -6.78
N ALA A 45 -9.74 -2.64 -7.98
CA ALA A 45 -10.28 -3.33 -9.15
C ALA A 45 -9.40 -4.52 -9.59
N LEU A 46 -8.07 -4.36 -9.57
CA LEU A 46 -7.13 -5.46 -9.82
C LEU A 46 -7.17 -6.53 -8.72
N GLY A 47 -7.20 -6.11 -7.46
CA GLY A 47 -7.34 -7.01 -6.31
C GLY A 47 -8.64 -7.80 -6.34
N TRP A 48 -9.73 -7.18 -6.78
CA TRP A 48 -11.03 -7.84 -6.97
C TRP A 48 -11.00 -8.86 -8.11
N CYS A 49 -10.34 -8.54 -9.23
CA CYS A 49 -10.14 -9.47 -10.34
C CYS A 49 -9.35 -10.72 -9.89
N MET A 50 -8.25 -10.55 -9.16
CA MET A 50 -7.48 -11.66 -8.58
C MET A 50 -8.30 -12.49 -7.58
N SER A 51 -9.12 -11.82 -6.77
CA SER A 51 -10.00 -12.48 -5.80
C SER A 51 -11.12 -13.29 -6.48
N ILE A 52 -11.65 -12.83 -7.62
CA ILE A 52 -12.67 -13.57 -8.39
C ILE A 52 -12.12 -14.89 -8.92
N SER A 53 -10.85 -14.90 -9.35
CA SER A 53 -10.17 -16.09 -9.88
C SER A 53 -9.83 -17.13 -8.80
N ARG A 54 -10.07 -16.82 -7.52
CA ARG A 54 -9.79 -17.68 -6.36
C ARG A 54 -8.36 -18.24 -6.30
N ILE A 55 -7.41 -17.56 -6.94
CA ILE A 55 -6.01 -17.97 -6.99
C ILE A 55 -5.38 -18.04 -5.60
N PRO A 56 -5.53 -17.01 -4.73
CA PRO A 56 -4.92 -17.02 -3.39
C PRO A 56 -5.46 -18.16 -2.52
N GLN A 57 -6.79 -18.39 -2.56
CA GLN A 57 -7.43 -19.44 -1.76
C GLN A 57 -7.05 -20.84 -2.24
N THR A 58 -6.94 -21.04 -3.55
CA THR A 58 -6.59 -22.35 -4.12
C THR A 58 -5.14 -22.70 -3.84
N LEU A 59 -4.22 -21.74 -4.00
CA LEU A 59 -2.81 -21.94 -3.67
C LEU A 59 -2.60 -22.25 -2.18
N ALA A 60 -3.28 -21.50 -1.29
CA ALA A 60 -3.22 -21.76 0.15
C ALA A 60 -3.68 -23.18 0.51
N ARG A 61 -4.79 -23.66 -0.07
CA ARG A 61 -5.29 -25.02 0.15
C ARG A 61 -4.34 -26.08 -0.39
N LEU A 62 -3.77 -25.85 -1.58
CA LEU A 62 -2.80 -26.76 -2.18
C LEU A 62 -1.55 -26.90 -1.29
N MET A 63 -1.09 -25.80 -0.70
CA MET A 63 0.04 -25.82 0.24
C MET A 63 -0.28 -26.61 1.51
N VAL A 64 -1.45 -26.41 2.11
CA VAL A 64 -1.86 -27.18 3.31
C VAL A 64 -2.00 -28.67 3.00
N ALA A 65 -2.40 -29.04 1.77
CA ALA A 65 -2.52 -30.44 1.38
C ALA A 65 -1.18 -31.12 1.04
N ALA A 66 -0.20 -30.37 0.52
CA ALA A 66 1.09 -30.92 0.10
C ALA A 66 2.15 -30.93 1.20
N ILE A 67 2.06 -30.02 2.17
CA ILE A 67 3.12 -29.77 3.15
C ILE A 67 2.81 -30.50 4.46
N HIS A 68 3.80 -31.22 4.97
CA HIS A 68 3.70 -32.00 6.22
C HIS A 68 4.67 -31.49 7.31
N GLU A 69 5.62 -30.63 6.95
CA GLU A 69 6.67 -30.12 7.84
C GLU A 69 6.46 -28.62 8.17
N PRO A 70 6.55 -28.21 9.45
CA PRO A 70 6.28 -26.83 9.88
C PRO A 70 7.24 -25.79 9.29
N LEU A 71 8.52 -26.13 9.14
CA LEU A 71 9.51 -25.24 8.52
C LEU A 71 9.22 -24.99 7.04
N VAL A 72 8.83 -26.04 6.32
CA VAL A 72 8.47 -25.94 4.90
C VAL A 72 7.20 -25.12 4.72
N PHE A 73 6.22 -25.28 5.62
CA PHE A 73 4.99 -24.49 5.62
C PHE A 73 5.28 -23.00 5.82
N LEU A 74 6.18 -22.67 6.75
CA LEU A 74 6.54 -21.29 7.07
C LEU A 74 7.27 -20.61 5.90
N PHE A 75 8.18 -21.33 5.23
CA PHE A 75 8.90 -20.82 4.06
C PHE A 75 8.00 -20.66 2.83
N ALA A 76 7.16 -21.65 2.58
CA ALA A 76 6.24 -21.67 1.45
C ALA A 76 5.12 -20.61 1.60
N SER A 77 4.61 -20.44 2.82
CA SER A 77 3.66 -19.38 3.14
C SER A 77 4.28 -18.00 2.94
N ASN A 78 5.49 -17.72 3.44
CA ASN A 78 6.20 -16.45 3.19
C ASN A 78 6.24 -16.09 1.69
N LEU A 79 6.62 -17.06 0.84
CA LEU A 79 6.72 -16.85 -0.60
C LEU A 79 5.36 -16.54 -1.26
N ILE A 80 4.31 -17.27 -0.89
CA ILE A 80 2.94 -17.00 -1.36
C ILE A 80 2.43 -15.66 -0.85
N LEU A 81 2.63 -15.38 0.44
CA LEU A 81 2.17 -14.15 1.10
C LEU A 81 2.83 -12.92 0.48
N LEU A 82 4.11 -13.03 0.09
CA LEU A 82 4.82 -12.00 -0.66
C LEU A 82 4.23 -11.81 -2.07
N ALA A 83 4.03 -12.91 -2.81
CA ALA A 83 3.47 -12.85 -4.16
C ALA A 83 2.04 -12.30 -4.17
N VAL A 84 1.18 -12.78 -3.27
CA VAL A 84 -0.22 -12.32 -3.16
C VAL A 84 -0.29 -10.90 -2.61
N GLY A 85 0.49 -10.57 -1.59
CA GLY A 85 0.51 -9.23 -0.97
C GLY A 85 1.05 -8.13 -1.88
N CYS A 86 1.77 -8.49 -2.94
CA CYS A 86 2.21 -7.56 -3.97
C CYS A 86 1.06 -7.10 -4.89
N PHE A 87 0.10 -7.98 -5.20
CA PHE A 87 -1.00 -7.69 -6.13
C PHE A 87 -2.31 -7.36 -5.43
N MET A 88 -2.53 -7.90 -4.23
CA MET A 88 -3.73 -7.67 -3.43
C MET A 88 -3.42 -6.70 -2.30
N GLU A 89 -4.37 -5.81 -2.02
CA GLU A 89 -4.31 -4.95 -0.84
C GLU A 89 -4.09 -5.79 0.42
N ALA A 90 -3.16 -5.36 1.28
CA ALA A 90 -2.76 -6.12 2.48
C ALA A 90 -3.96 -6.50 3.36
N LEU A 91 -4.94 -5.61 3.50
CA LEU A 91 -6.15 -5.86 4.28
C LEU A 91 -7.02 -6.96 3.63
N ALA A 92 -7.24 -6.88 2.32
CA ALA A 92 -8.01 -7.89 1.58
C ALA A 92 -7.35 -9.28 1.63
N ALA A 93 -6.01 -9.32 1.49
CA ALA A 93 -5.25 -10.56 1.63
C ALA A 93 -5.39 -11.14 3.05
N MET A 94 -5.24 -10.32 4.10
CA MET A 94 -5.44 -10.76 5.49
C MET A 94 -6.82 -11.35 5.72
N LEU A 95 -7.90 -10.66 5.34
CA LEU A 95 -9.26 -11.15 5.59
C LEU A 95 -9.55 -12.52 4.96
N ILE A 96 -8.89 -12.84 3.84
CA ILE A 96 -9.09 -14.09 3.11
C ILE A 96 -8.13 -15.20 3.60
N LEU A 97 -6.85 -14.88 3.79
CA LEU A 97 -5.83 -15.88 4.14
C LEU A 97 -5.84 -16.24 5.63
N ILE A 98 -6.13 -15.29 6.54
CA ILE A 98 -6.18 -15.55 7.99
C ILE A 98 -7.04 -16.77 8.34
N PRO A 99 -8.33 -16.87 7.93
CA PRO A 99 -9.17 -18.00 8.30
C PRO A 99 -8.71 -19.34 7.70
N ILE A 100 -7.85 -19.32 6.68
CA ILE A 100 -7.35 -20.53 6.01
C ILE A 100 -6.01 -20.96 6.62
N LEU A 101 -5.08 -20.02 6.81
CA LEU A 101 -3.72 -20.31 7.24
C LEU A 101 -3.57 -20.41 8.75
N VAL A 102 -4.37 -19.69 9.55
CA VAL A 102 -4.33 -19.80 11.02
C VAL A 102 -4.65 -21.22 11.52
N PRO A 103 -5.76 -21.88 11.13
CA PRO A 103 -6.05 -23.24 11.59
C PRO A 103 -5.03 -24.26 11.06
N ALA A 104 -4.48 -24.02 9.86
CA ALA A 104 -3.38 -24.83 9.34
C ALA A 104 -2.12 -24.70 10.20
N ALA A 105 -1.73 -23.47 10.56
CA ALA A 105 -0.57 -23.20 11.41
C ALA A 105 -0.70 -23.84 12.80
N ILE A 106 -1.90 -23.77 13.40
CA ILE A 106 -2.20 -24.45 14.68
C ILE A 106 -2.05 -25.97 14.55
N SER A 107 -2.48 -26.55 13.42
CA SER A 107 -2.35 -27.99 13.15
C SER A 107 -0.89 -28.43 13.02
N PHE A 108 0.01 -27.53 12.60
CA PHE A 108 1.46 -27.76 12.55
C PHE A 108 2.19 -27.41 13.86
N GLY A 109 1.47 -27.04 14.92
CA GLY A 109 2.04 -26.71 16.23
C GLY A 109 2.69 -25.32 16.31
N ILE A 110 2.39 -24.42 15.35
CA ILE A 110 2.90 -23.05 15.34
C ILE A 110 1.95 -22.16 16.16
N ASP A 111 2.51 -21.32 17.02
CA ASP A 111 1.72 -20.37 17.80
C ASP A 111 1.03 -19.35 16.87
N PRO A 112 -0.30 -19.15 16.99
CA PRO A 112 -1.06 -18.29 16.09
C PRO A 112 -0.60 -16.83 16.15
N VAL A 113 -0.03 -16.37 17.28
CA VAL A 113 0.51 -15.01 17.41
C VAL A 113 1.78 -14.86 16.57
N GLN A 114 2.70 -15.82 16.67
CA GLN A 114 3.92 -15.84 15.87
C GLN A 114 3.60 -15.89 14.38
N PHE A 115 2.66 -16.76 13.99
CA PHE A 115 2.23 -16.89 12.60
C PHE A 115 1.56 -15.60 12.08
N GLY A 116 0.71 -14.96 12.88
CA GLY A 116 0.09 -13.68 12.56
C GLY A 116 1.13 -12.58 12.35
N LEU A 117 2.15 -12.50 13.20
CA LEU A 117 3.25 -11.54 13.06
C LEU A 117 4.03 -11.73 11.76
N ILE A 118 4.35 -12.99 11.43
CA ILE A 118 5.05 -13.34 10.18
C ILE A 118 4.20 -12.97 8.97
N MET A 119 2.89 -13.23 8.99
CA MET A 119 1.98 -12.83 7.91
C MET A 119 1.96 -11.31 7.72
N ILE A 120 1.76 -10.53 8.79
CA ILE A 120 1.72 -9.07 8.71
C ILE A 120 3.04 -8.53 8.16
N PHE A 121 4.17 -9.04 8.65
CA PHE A 121 5.49 -8.62 8.19
C PHE A 121 5.70 -8.95 6.70
N ASN A 122 5.31 -10.15 6.25
CA ASN A 122 5.39 -10.53 4.84
C ASN A 122 4.50 -9.68 3.94
N LEU A 123 3.31 -9.32 4.40
CA LEU A 123 2.42 -8.44 3.64
C LEU A 123 3.01 -7.03 3.51
N ILE A 124 3.56 -6.48 4.59
CA ILE A 124 4.26 -5.19 4.54
C ILE A 124 5.46 -5.28 3.59
N LEU A 125 6.27 -6.33 3.68
CA LEU A 125 7.37 -6.57 2.75
C LEU A 125 6.90 -6.73 1.29
N GLY A 126 5.79 -7.42 1.05
CA GLY A 126 5.20 -7.59 -0.28
C GLY A 126 4.69 -6.29 -0.88
N THR A 127 4.21 -5.36 -0.04
CA THR A 127 3.85 -4.00 -0.50
C THR A 127 5.07 -3.12 -0.80
N ILE A 128 6.24 -3.44 -0.23
CA ILE A 128 7.51 -2.74 -0.44
C ILE A 128 8.28 -3.32 -1.65
N HIS A 129 8.13 -4.62 -1.91
CA HIS A 129 8.99 -5.39 -2.81
C HIS A 129 8.14 -6.25 -3.76
N PRO A 130 8.01 -5.97 -5.07
CA PRO A 130 8.28 -4.77 -5.87
C PRO A 130 6.99 -3.94 -6.11
N PRO A 131 7.07 -2.61 -6.24
CA PRO A 131 5.89 -1.77 -6.54
C PRO A 131 5.43 -1.97 -7.99
N ILE A 132 4.56 -2.94 -8.27
CA ILE A 132 4.17 -3.26 -9.66
C ILE A 132 2.95 -2.44 -10.09
N GLY A 133 3.12 -1.62 -11.12
CA GLY A 133 2.03 -0.98 -11.86
C GLY A 133 1.45 0.27 -11.22
N VAL A 134 0.65 0.14 -10.17
CA VAL A 134 -0.22 1.24 -9.70
C VAL A 134 0.53 2.20 -8.76
N VAL A 135 1.24 1.67 -7.74
CA VAL A 135 2.08 2.47 -6.83
C VAL A 135 3.23 3.15 -7.58
N LEU A 136 3.81 2.48 -8.58
CA LEU A 136 4.86 3.06 -9.42
C LEU A 136 4.31 4.17 -10.32
N PHE A 137 3.08 4.01 -10.86
CA PHE A 137 2.38 5.07 -11.59
C PHE A 137 2.00 6.25 -10.67
N VAL A 138 1.56 5.99 -9.43
CA VAL A 138 1.30 7.01 -8.40
C VAL A 138 2.56 7.81 -8.11
N MET A 139 3.65 7.12 -7.78
CA MET A 139 4.91 7.76 -7.42
C MET A 139 5.47 8.55 -8.59
N ALA A 140 5.37 8.05 -9.82
CA ALA A 140 5.78 8.80 -11.01
C ALA A 140 4.94 10.08 -11.23
N ARG A 141 3.65 10.07 -10.88
CA ARG A 141 2.76 11.23 -11.05
C ARG A 141 2.86 12.24 -9.91
N ILE A 142 2.96 11.78 -8.66
CA ILE A 142 3.16 12.65 -7.49
C ILE A 142 4.57 13.25 -7.49
N ALA A 143 5.57 12.51 -7.96
CA ALA A 143 6.94 12.99 -7.95
C ALA A 143 7.21 14.06 -9.02
N GLU A 144 6.30 14.34 -9.97
CA GLU A 144 6.48 15.28 -11.10
C GLU A 144 7.84 15.19 -11.83
N ILE A 145 8.58 14.10 -11.63
CA ILE A 145 9.86 13.88 -12.27
C ILE A 145 9.60 13.20 -13.59
N THR A 146 9.54 14.01 -14.63
CA THR A 146 10.02 13.59 -15.94
C THR A 146 11.40 12.94 -15.71
N PHE A 147 11.47 11.61 -15.83
CA PHE A 147 12.69 10.83 -15.63
C PHE A 147 13.87 11.34 -16.49
N GLU A 148 13.60 12.12 -17.54
CA GLU A 148 14.61 12.75 -18.39
C GLU A 148 15.35 13.93 -17.75
N CYS A 149 14.81 14.61 -16.73
CA CYS A 149 15.45 15.79 -16.14
C CYS A 149 16.47 15.43 -15.03
N SER A 150 16.34 14.26 -14.41
CA SER A 150 17.26 13.78 -13.36
C SER A 150 18.60 13.28 -13.93
N TRP A 151 18.58 12.63 -15.11
CA TRP A 151 19.79 12.07 -15.73
C TRP A 151 20.81 13.13 -16.17
N ARG A 152 20.42 14.40 -16.29
CA ARG A 152 21.26 15.47 -16.85
C ARG A 152 21.87 16.42 -15.83
N SER A 153 21.71 16.15 -14.53
CA SER A 153 22.27 17.01 -13.48
C SER A 153 23.41 16.33 -12.71
N PRO A 154 24.64 16.28 -13.25
CA PRO A 154 25.81 16.15 -12.42
C PRO A 154 26.10 17.51 -11.77
N SER A 155 26.18 17.52 -10.45
CA SER A 155 26.67 18.60 -9.59
C SER A 155 25.74 19.81 -9.39
N GLY A 156 25.54 20.12 -8.11
CA GLY A 156 24.51 21.04 -7.64
C GLY A 156 24.63 22.47 -8.15
N ARG A 157 23.48 23.04 -8.52
CA ARG A 157 23.11 24.43 -8.25
C ARG A 157 21.59 24.57 -8.37
N ARG A 158 21.04 25.30 -7.39
CA ARG A 158 19.64 25.73 -7.30
C ARG A 158 19.29 26.61 -8.50
N SER A 159 18.10 26.43 -9.07
CA SER A 159 17.11 27.50 -9.29
C SER A 159 15.87 26.94 -10.02
N PRO A 160 14.65 27.12 -9.51
CA PRO A 160 13.42 26.62 -10.12
C PRO A 160 12.81 27.71 -11.02
N SER A 161 13.09 27.69 -12.33
CA SER A 161 12.38 28.59 -13.26
C SER A 161 12.34 28.13 -14.71
N GLY A 162 12.58 26.85 -15.00
CA GLY A 162 12.81 26.38 -16.38
C GLY A 162 11.77 25.42 -16.99
N CYS A 163 10.83 24.88 -16.21
CA CYS A 163 9.91 23.86 -16.71
C CYS A 163 8.46 24.31 -16.53
N ARG A 164 7.98 25.17 -17.43
CA ARG A 164 6.54 25.26 -17.72
C ARG A 164 6.30 24.61 -19.08
N PRO A 165 5.29 23.72 -19.21
CA PRO A 165 4.90 23.20 -20.50
C PRO A 165 4.10 24.27 -21.25
N SER A 166 4.46 24.51 -22.50
CA SER A 166 3.62 25.08 -23.55
C SER A 166 3.03 23.97 -24.38
#